data_AF-A0A3P7YG35-F1
#
_entry.id   AF-A0A3P7YG35-F1
#
_cell.length_a   1.000
_cell.length_b   1.000
_cell.length_c   1.000
_cell.angle_alpha   90.00
_cell.angle_beta   90.00
_cell.angle_gamma   90.00
#
_symmetry.space_group_name_H-M   'P 1'
#
loop_
_entity.id
_entity.type
_entity.pdbx_description
1 polymer ?
#
loop_
_entity_poly.entity_id
_entity_poly.type
_entity_poly.pdbx_seq_one_letter_code
_entity_poly.pdbx_strand_id
1 'polypeptide(L)'
;MTCNGRPASGVKVKLYDSDNSFLPGVLDTDDLMASGKTDSHGEYNLSGSTKEITGIEPYIAIYHDCNDGIKPCQRTFRVGIPSSHVTRGSSPKSTFNAGALELAGKYPKEGRSCLN
;
A
#
# COMPACT_ATOMS: atom_id res chain seq x y z
N MET A 1 -7.26 9.31 -4.77
CA MET A 1 -6.04 9.37 -5.60
C MET A 1 -6.37 10.04 -6.92
N THR A 2 -5.46 10.85 -7.43
CA THR A 2 -5.62 11.57 -8.69
C THR A 2 -4.44 11.35 -9.63
N CYS A 3 -4.66 11.60 -10.92
CA CYS A 3 -3.64 11.66 -11.95
C CYS A 3 -3.90 12.90 -12.80
N ASN A 4 -3.02 13.89 -12.71
CA ASN A 4 -3.18 15.21 -13.33
C ASN A 4 -4.51 15.88 -12.92
N GLY A 5 -4.85 15.83 -11.63
CA GLY A 5 -6.07 16.43 -11.08
C GLY A 5 -7.38 15.68 -11.37
N ARG A 6 -7.33 14.54 -12.08
CA ARG A 6 -8.51 13.69 -12.33
C ARG A 6 -8.50 12.45 -11.45
N PRO A 7 -9.66 11.94 -10.99
CA PRO A 7 -9.73 10.67 -10.26
C PRO A 7 -8.99 9.54 -10.96
N ALA A 8 -8.10 8.86 -10.24
CA ALA A 8 -7.35 7.72 -10.75
C ALA A 8 -8.03 6.42 -10.35
N SER A 9 -8.90 5.90 -11.22
CA SER A 9 -9.66 4.66 -11.00
C SER A 9 -8.84 3.42 -11.33
N GLY A 10 -9.08 2.32 -10.61
CA GLY A 10 -8.46 1.01 -10.88
C GLY A 10 -6.99 0.90 -10.48
N VAL A 11 -6.44 1.91 -9.79
CA VAL A 11 -5.07 1.90 -9.25
C VAL A 11 -5.00 0.83 -8.18
N LYS A 12 -4.03 -0.08 -8.29
CA LYS A 12 -3.88 -1.17 -7.33
C LYS A 12 -3.20 -0.67 -6.06
N VAL A 13 -3.78 -1.06 -4.93
CA VAL A 13 -3.24 -0.77 -3.60
C VAL A 13 -3.13 -2.09 -2.83
N LYS A 14 -1.98 -2.32 -2.20
CA LYS A 14 -1.74 -3.47 -1.34
C LYS A 14 -1.32 -2.99 0.04
N LEU A 15 -1.92 -3.56 1.08
CA LEU A 15 -1.57 -3.35 2.47
C LEU A 15 -0.62 -4.47 2.89
N TYR A 16 0.55 -4.08 3.35
CA TYR A 16 1.61 -4.98 3.79
C TYR A 16 1.98 -4.69 5.23
N ASP A 17 2.50 -5.71 5.89
CA ASP A 17 3.33 -5.56 7.07
C ASP A 17 4.81 -5.61 6.67
N SER A 18 5.63 -4.70 7.21
CA SER A 18 7.07 -4.74 6.98
C SER A 18 7.68 -5.73 7.98
N ASP A 19 8.12 -6.88 7.49
CA ASP A 19 8.66 -7.94 8.36
C ASP A 19 9.93 -7.47 9.08
N ASN A 20 9.82 -7.29 10.41
CA ASN A 20 10.95 -7.26 11.34
C ASN A 20 10.98 -8.53 12.21
N SER A 21 10.21 -9.56 11.83
CA SER A 21 9.96 -10.74 12.63
C SER A 21 11.21 -11.65 12.67
N PHE A 22 11.86 -11.66 13.84
CA PHE A 22 13.06 -12.45 14.18
C PHE A 22 12.84 -14.00 14.19
N LEU A 23 11.75 -14.50 13.63
CA LEU A 23 11.43 -15.93 13.65
C LEU A 23 12.19 -16.65 12.51
N PRO A 24 13.01 -17.67 12.83
CA PRO A 24 13.73 -18.43 11.81
C PRO A 24 12.76 -19.34 11.05
N GLY A 25 12.52 -19.05 9.76
CA GLY A 25 11.79 -19.95 8.86
C GLY A 25 10.77 -19.32 7.91
N VAL A 26 10.56 -17.99 7.96
CA VAL A 26 9.78 -17.25 6.95
C VAL A 26 10.78 -16.41 6.16
N LEU A 27 10.93 -16.69 4.86
CA LEU A 27 11.84 -15.94 4.00
C LEU A 27 11.40 -14.46 3.91
N ASP A 28 12.31 -13.54 4.25
CA ASP A 28 12.46 -12.11 3.87
C ASP A 28 11.42 -11.44 2.94
N THR A 29 10.11 -11.61 3.13
CA THR A 29 9.08 -11.03 2.25
C THR A 29 7.92 -10.45 3.04
N ASP A 30 7.81 -9.12 3.03
CA ASP A 30 6.70 -8.34 3.59
C ASP A 30 5.33 -9.05 3.47
N ASP A 31 4.68 -9.29 4.61
CA ASP A 31 3.42 -10.02 4.74
C ASP A 31 2.26 -9.27 4.06
N LEU A 32 1.65 -9.85 3.02
CA LEU A 32 0.47 -9.27 2.35
C LEU A 32 -0.78 -9.43 3.22
N MET A 33 -1.26 -8.33 3.80
CA MET A 33 -2.46 -8.32 4.64
C MET A 33 -3.75 -8.11 3.84
N ALA A 34 -3.75 -7.25 2.82
CA ALA A 34 -4.92 -6.98 1.98
C ALA A 34 -4.54 -6.42 0.61
N SER A 35 -5.44 -6.56 -0.37
CA SER A 35 -5.29 -5.92 -1.69
C SER A 35 -6.63 -5.43 -2.20
N GLY A 36 -6.62 -4.30 -2.90
CA GLY A 36 -7.77 -3.77 -3.61
C GLY A 36 -7.37 -2.81 -4.72
N LYS A 37 -8.37 -2.12 -5.25
CA LYS A 37 -8.20 -1.09 -6.27
C LYS A 37 -8.99 0.14 -5.91
N THR A 38 -8.53 1.30 -6.40
CA THR A 38 -9.32 2.51 -6.30
C THR A 38 -10.60 2.42 -7.12
N ASP A 39 -11.67 3.03 -6.61
CA ASP A 39 -12.97 3.13 -7.28
C ASP A 39 -12.99 4.22 -8.37
N SER A 40 -14.16 4.52 -8.92
CA SER A 40 -14.34 5.57 -9.94
C SER A 40 -14.00 6.98 -9.47
N HIS A 41 -13.99 7.23 -8.16
CA HIS A 41 -13.61 8.49 -7.54
C HIS A 41 -12.12 8.50 -7.13
N GLY A 42 -11.39 7.42 -7.40
CA GLY A 42 -10.00 7.26 -7.02
C GLY A 42 -9.82 6.94 -5.53
N GLU A 43 -10.89 6.57 -4.82
CA GLU A 43 -10.88 6.24 -3.39
C GLU A 43 -10.63 4.75 -3.17
N TYR A 44 -10.03 4.41 -2.03
CA TYR A 44 -9.80 3.03 -1.62
C TYR A 44 -9.96 2.93 -0.10
N ASN A 45 -10.38 1.75 0.37
CA ASN A 45 -10.44 1.42 1.78
C ASN A 45 -10.00 -0.03 1.95
N LEU A 46 -8.96 -0.25 2.75
CA LEU A 46 -8.36 -1.57 2.99
C LEU A 46 -8.22 -1.80 4.49
N SER A 47 -8.49 -3.04 4.90
CA SER A 47 -8.22 -3.53 6.25
C SER A 47 -7.66 -4.93 6.16
N GLY A 48 -6.72 -5.26 7.02
CA GLY A 48 -6.15 -6.61 7.11
C GLY A 48 -5.49 -6.83 8.48
N SER A 49 -5.01 -8.04 8.70
CA SER A 49 -4.34 -8.44 9.93
C SER A 49 -3.35 -9.55 9.64
N THR A 50 -2.19 -9.54 10.31
CA THR A 50 -1.27 -10.68 10.37
C THR A 50 -1.01 -11.06 11.84
N LYS A 51 -0.41 -12.23 12.08
CA LYS A 51 -0.07 -12.72 13.41
C LYS A 51 1.40 -12.47 13.69
N GLU A 52 1.66 -11.42 14.46
CA GLU A 52 3.02 -11.09 14.90
C GLU A 52 3.15 -10.97 16.42
N ILE A 53 4.32 -11.35 16.93
CA ILE A 53 4.64 -11.28 18.37
C ILE A 53 5.06 -9.86 18.77
N THR A 54 5.85 -9.20 17.92
CA THR A 54 6.44 -7.87 18.17
C THR A 54 5.52 -6.71 17.79
N GLY A 55 4.40 -7.01 17.13
CA GLY A 55 3.50 -6.01 16.54
C GLY A 55 3.95 -5.59 15.15
N ILE A 56 2.98 -5.12 14.36
CA ILE A 56 3.11 -4.90 12.92
C ILE A 56 3.61 -3.48 12.58
N GLU A 57 4.33 -3.34 11.48
CA GLU A 57 4.79 -2.10 10.84
C GLU A 57 4.12 -1.91 9.46
N PRO A 58 2.84 -1.53 9.43
CA PRO A 58 2.06 -1.54 8.21
C PRO A 58 2.43 -0.43 7.24
N TYR A 59 2.32 -0.72 5.95
CA TYR A 59 2.41 0.27 4.90
C TYR A 59 1.54 -0.12 3.71
N ILE A 60 1.18 0.85 2.86
CA ILE A 60 0.55 0.57 1.56
C ILE A 60 1.55 0.70 0.43
N ALA A 61 1.51 -0.24 -0.51
CA ALA A 61 2.17 -0.14 -1.81
C ALA A 61 1.14 0.21 -2.88
N ILE A 62 1.44 1.25 -3.67
CA ILE A 62 0.56 1.77 -4.71
C ILE A 62 1.20 1.48 -6.06
N TYR A 63 0.45 0.86 -6.97
CA TYR A 63 0.90 0.47 -8.31
C TYR A 63 0.06 1.20 -9.37
N HIS A 64 0.70 2.04 -10.18
CA HIS A 64 0.00 2.91 -11.12
C HIS A 64 0.78 3.14 -12.42
N ASP A 65 0.03 3.54 -13.45
CA ASP A 65 0.57 3.88 -14.78
C ASP A 65 0.33 5.37 -15.14
N CYS A 66 -0.03 6.20 -14.15
CA CYS A 66 -0.18 7.64 -14.36
C CYS A 66 1.10 8.25 -14.96
N ASN A 67 0.95 8.90 -16.11
CA ASN A 67 2.03 9.47 -16.92
C ASN A 67 3.17 8.47 -17.23
N ASP A 68 2.87 7.16 -17.30
CA ASP A 68 3.91 6.14 -17.48
C ASP A 68 4.16 5.71 -18.92
N GLY A 69 3.22 5.97 -19.82
CA GLY A 69 3.30 5.57 -21.23
C GLY A 69 3.24 4.04 -21.40
N ILE A 70 3.85 3.53 -22.48
CA ILE A 70 3.93 2.09 -22.76
C ILE A 70 5.27 1.58 -22.19
N LYS A 71 5.33 1.39 -20.87
CA LYS A 71 6.50 0.82 -20.20
C LYS A 71 6.12 -0.49 -19.51
N PRO A 72 7.02 -1.48 -19.47
CA PRO A 72 6.75 -2.70 -18.74
C PRO A 72 6.65 -2.39 -17.25
N CYS A 73 5.70 -3.06 -16.60
CA CYS A 73 5.51 -3.00 -15.15
C CYS A 73 5.02 -1.63 -14.65
N GLN A 74 4.41 -1.59 -13.47
CA GLN A 74 3.78 -0.36 -12.97
C GLN A 74 4.76 0.43 -12.09
N ARG A 75 4.63 1.77 -12.10
CA ARG A 75 5.31 2.64 -11.11
C ARG A 75 4.80 2.26 -9.72
N THR A 76 5.71 2.18 -8.74
CA THR A 76 5.34 1.79 -7.38
C THR A 76 6.08 2.59 -6.31
N PHE A 77 5.37 2.96 -5.26
CA PHE A 77 5.93 3.57 -4.06
C PHE A 77 5.18 3.11 -2.81
N ARG A 78 5.78 3.33 -1.64
CA ARG A 78 5.24 2.95 -0.34
C ARG A 78 4.79 4.18 0.44
N VAL A 79 3.68 4.05 1.17
CA VAL A 79 3.24 5.02 2.18
C VAL A 79 3.12 4.29 3.51
N GLY A 80 3.95 4.67 4.47
CA GLY A 80 3.94 4.10 5.81
C GLY A 80 2.66 4.46 6.56
N ILE A 81 2.13 3.51 7.33
CA ILE A 81 1.00 3.73 8.23
C ILE A 81 1.56 3.83 9.65
N PRO A 82 1.27 4.91 10.39
CA PRO A 82 1.74 5.04 11.76
C PRO A 82 1.20 3.91 12.65
N SER A 83 2.06 3.36 13.51
CA SER A 83 1.70 2.28 14.45
C SER A 83 0.58 2.65 15.42
N SER A 84 0.28 3.94 15.61
CA SER A 84 -0.89 4.41 16.38
C SER A 84 -2.24 4.00 15.78
N HIS A 85 -2.27 3.60 14.51
CA HIS A 85 -3.46 3.07 13.83
C HIS A 85 -3.53 1.54 13.83
N VAL A 86 -2.54 0.88 14.44
CA VAL A 86 -2.51 -0.58 14.63
C VAL A 86 -3.25 -0.93 15.91
N THR A 87 -4.02 -2.01 15.85
CA THR A 87 -4.75 -2.53 17.01
C THR A 87 -4.55 -4.02 17.16
N ARG A 88 -4.49 -4.49 18.42
CA ARG A 88 -4.51 -5.92 18.70
C ARG A 88 -5.87 -6.53 18.33
N GLY A 89 -5.84 -7.65 17.63
CA GLY A 89 -7.02 -8.35 17.11
C GLY A 89 -7.16 -8.19 15.59
N SER A 90 -8.18 -8.84 15.03
CA SER A 90 -8.40 -8.91 13.57
C SER A 90 -9.16 -7.73 12.98
N SER A 91 -9.61 -6.78 13.81
CA SER A 91 -10.43 -5.65 13.36
C SER A 91 -9.82 -4.32 13.82
N PRO A 92 -9.54 -3.39 12.89
CA PRO A 92 -8.99 -2.09 13.22
C PRO A 92 -9.99 -1.23 14.01
N LYS A 93 -9.52 -0.47 15.00
CA LYS A 93 -10.37 0.49 15.75
C LYS A 93 -10.36 1.90 15.17
N SER A 94 -9.40 2.21 14.31
CA SER A 94 -9.30 3.50 13.63
C SER A 94 -8.83 3.29 12.20
N THR A 95 -9.15 4.24 11.32
CA THR A 95 -8.71 4.24 9.93
C THR A 95 -7.63 5.31 9.78
N PHE A 96 -6.48 4.95 9.22
CA PHE A 96 -5.49 5.92 8.80
C PHE A 96 -5.87 6.49 7.42
N ASN A 97 -5.97 7.82 7.33
CA ASN A 97 -6.19 8.49 6.05
C ASN A 97 -4.85 8.95 5.49
N ALA A 98 -4.37 8.29 4.43
CA ALA A 98 -3.13 8.64 3.74
C ALA A 98 -3.19 9.95 2.94
N GLY A 99 -4.34 10.64 2.95
CA GLY A 99 -4.57 11.90 2.25
C GLY A 99 -4.79 11.75 0.75
N ALA A 100 -4.83 12.90 0.07
CA ALA A 100 -4.93 12.96 -1.38
C ALA A 100 -3.55 12.73 -2.01
N LEU A 101 -3.40 11.64 -2.76
CA LEU A 101 -2.18 11.32 -3.49
C LEU A 101 -2.35 11.67 -4.98
N GLU A 102 -1.48 12.54 -5.49
CA GLU A 102 -1.39 12.95 -6.89
C GLU A 102 -0.28 12.17 -7.61
N LEU A 103 -0.67 11.19 -8.42
CA LEU A 103 0.19 10.19 -9.05
C LEU A 103 0.98 10.71 -10.26
N ALA A 104 0.67 11.92 -10.75
CA ALA A 104 1.46 12.56 -11.80
C ALA A 104 2.87 12.95 -11.32
N GLY A 105 3.03 13.21 -10.02
CA GLY A 105 4.32 13.50 -9.41
C GLY A 105 5.23 12.27 -9.28
N LYS A 106 6.49 12.50 -8.87
CA LYS A 106 7.44 11.44 -8.50
C LYS A 106 7.59 11.39 -6.99
N TYR A 107 7.46 10.19 -6.41
CA TYR A 107 7.59 9.99 -4.98
C TYR A 107 9.01 9.54 -4.58
N PRO A 108 9.46 9.83 -3.34
CA PRO A 108 10.73 9.32 -2.84
C PRO A 108 10.78 7.79 -2.87
N LYS A 109 11.93 7.24 -3.30
CA LYS A 109 12.15 5.78 -3.42
C LYS A 109 11.14 5.06 -4.32
N GLU A 110 10.48 5.78 -5.23
CA GLU A 110 9.60 5.18 -6.21
C GLU A 110 10.40 4.30 -7.19
N GLY A 111 9.91 3.08 -7.40
CA GLY A 111 10.47 2.08 -8.30
C GLY A 111 9.45 1.57 -9.31
N ARG A 112 9.67 0.34 -9.78
CA ARG A 112 8.73 -0.38 -10.65
C ARG A 112 8.51 -1.80 -10.14
N SER A 113 7.29 -2.31 -10.29
CA SER A 113 6.97 -3.70 -10.00
C SER A 113 6.13 -4.34 -11.09
N CYS A 114 6.54 -5.53 -11.50
CA CYS A 114 5.84 -6.38 -12.47
C CYS A 114 4.91 -7.38 -11.78
N LEU A 115 5.00 -7.48 -10.45
CA LEU A 115 4.29 -8.47 -9.64
C LEU A 115 2.96 -7.87 -9.21
N ASN A 116 1.89 -8.38 -9.83
CA ASN A 116 0.52 -7.92 -9.64
C ASN A 116 -0.25 -8.83 -8.70
#